data_AF-A0A5K1DJ22-F1
#
_entry.id   AF-A0A5K1DJ22-F1
#
_cell.length_a   1.000
_cell.length_b   1.000
_cell.length_c   1.000
_cell.angle_alpha   90.00
_cell.angle_beta   90.00
_cell.angle_gamma   90.00
#
_symmetry.space_group_name_H-M   'P 1'
#
loop_
_entity.id
_entity.type
_entity.pdbx_description
1 polymer ?
#
loop_
_entity_poly.entity_id
_entity_poly.type
_entity_poly.pdbx_seq_one_letter_code
_entity_poly.pdbx_strand_id
1 'polypeptide(L)'
;NVDGLSCCKLVSCSKEKDLLEHFVELVGSLDPDILLGWDIQGNSLGFLAERAAYLQISLLKSVSRTLGSATKFASGNMKEDRDCRLKNMIQGDMVTDALIAENAIIEDEWGRTHMSGIHVGGRIVLNLWRILRSELRLTMYTLEAVSEAVLRQKIPYISCKILTRWFSSGPGMAQLRCIQYVVGRARLNLEIMDQLDM
;
A
#
# COMPACT_ATOMS: atom_id res chain seq x y z
N ASN A 1 -4.42 -16.41 25.40
CA ASN A 1 -3.12 -15.81 25.74
C ASN A 1 -1.98 -16.79 25.41
N VAL A 2 -1.96 -17.26 24.16
CA VAL A 2 -1.02 -18.27 23.61
C VAL A 2 -0.59 -17.87 22.19
N ASP A 3 -0.76 -16.60 21.85
CA ASP A 3 -0.79 -16.14 20.47
C ASP A 3 0.46 -15.31 20.22
N GLY A 4 1.38 -15.80 19.40
CA GLY A 4 2.63 -15.12 19.04
C GLY A 4 2.43 -13.86 18.17
N LEU A 5 1.33 -13.15 18.37
CA LEU A 5 0.99 -11.84 17.82
C LEU A 5 0.67 -10.82 18.93
N SER A 6 1.13 -11.05 20.17
CA SER A 6 0.83 -10.21 21.33
C SER A 6 1.18 -8.72 21.17
N CYS A 7 2.01 -8.36 20.20
CA CYS A 7 2.36 -6.98 19.85
C CYS A 7 1.49 -6.33 18.77
N CYS A 8 0.54 -7.07 18.17
CA CYS A 8 -0.21 -6.61 16.99
C CYS A 8 -1.72 -6.58 17.25
N LYS A 9 -2.38 -5.50 16.82
CA LYS A 9 -3.85 -5.41 16.77
C LYS A 9 -4.34 -6.13 15.51
N LEU A 10 -5.14 -7.19 15.67
CA LEU A 10 -5.76 -7.90 14.56
C LEU A 10 -7.16 -7.34 14.30
N VAL A 11 -7.44 -6.95 13.06
CA VAL A 11 -8.76 -6.55 12.57
C VAL A 11 -9.16 -7.50 11.44
N SER A 12 -10.33 -8.13 11.56
CA SER A 12 -10.87 -9.01 10.51
C SER A 12 -11.94 -8.29 9.70
N CYS A 13 -11.86 -8.41 8.38
CA CYS A 13 -12.83 -7.85 7.43
C CYS A 13 -13.47 -9.00 6.65
N SER A 14 -14.78 -8.91 6.37
CA SER A 14 -15.49 -9.95 5.60
C SER A 14 -15.32 -9.75 4.10
N LYS A 15 -15.24 -8.49 3.64
CA LYS A 15 -15.06 -8.15 2.22
C LYS A 15 -13.72 -7.46 2.02
N GLU A 16 -13.18 -7.65 0.82
CA GLU A 16 -11.95 -6.99 0.38
C GLU A 16 -12.10 -5.46 0.35
N LYS A 17 -13.27 -4.96 -0.03
CA LYS A 17 -13.57 -3.52 -0.02
C LYS A 17 -13.41 -2.91 1.37
N ASP A 18 -14.02 -3.53 2.38
CA ASP A 18 -13.93 -3.08 3.78
C ASP A 18 -12.47 -3.09 4.27
N LEU A 19 -11.66 -4.06 3.83
CA LEU A 19 -10.22 -4.12 4.15
C LEU A 19 -9.46 -2.94 3.55
N LEU A 20 -9.74 -2.59 2.29
CA LEU A 20 -9.10 -1.45 1.61
C LEU A 20 -9.54 -0.11 2.23
N GLU A 21 -10.81 0.05 2.57
CA GLU A 21 -11.33 1.22 3.28
C GLU A 21 -10.66 1.36 4.64
N HIS A 22 -10.55 0.27 5.40
CA HIS A 22 -9.87 0.28 6.69
C HIS A 22 -8.37 0.57 6.57
N PHE A 23 -7.71 0.12 5.50
CA PHE A 23 -6.33 0.48 5.21
C PHE A 23 -6.17 1.98 4.98
N VAL A 24 -7.08 2.61 4.23
CA VAL A 24 -7.08 4.07 4.03
C VAL A 24 -7.26 4.81 5.36
N GLU A 25 -8.22 4.39 6.18
CA GLU A 25 -8.45 4.95 7.52
C GLU A 25 -7.21 4.80 8.41
N LEU A 26 -6.53 3.65 8.36
CA LEU A 26 -5.33 3.38 9.13
C LEU A 26 -4.18 4.31 8.71
N VAL A 27 -3.92 4.45 7.41
CA VAL A 27 -2.86 5.36 6.93
C VAL A 27 -3.22 6.82 7.24
N GLY A 28 -4.49 7.21 7.10
CA GLY A 28 -4.96 8.55 7.44
C GLY A 28 -4.85 8.87 8.93
N SER A 29 -5.11 7.90 9.81
CA SER A 29 -5.04 8.09 11.26
C SER A 29 -3.62 8.04 11.83
N LEU A 30 -2.75 7.20 11.27
CA LEU A 30 -1.33 7.17 11.62
C LEU A 30 -0.55 8.36 11.04
N ASP A 31 -1.01 8.86 9.90
CA ASP A 31 -0.41 9.93 9.10
C ASP A 31 1.12 9.83 8.88
N PRO A 32 1.64 8.73 8.32
CA PRO A 32 3.07 8.55 8.12
C PRO A 32 3.62 9.46 7.00
N ASP A 33 4.81 10.03 7.21
CA ASP A 33 5.51 10.81 6.18
C ASP A 33 6.05 9.95 5.05
N ILE A 34 6.52 8.75 5.40
CA ILE A 34 7.15 7.81 4.48
C ILE A 34 6.34 6.52 4.43
N LEU A 35 5.99 6.10 3.22
CA LEU A 35 5.47 4.77 2.91
C LEU A 35 6.58 3.96 2.26
N LEU A 36 6.97 2.85 2.87
CA LEU A 36 8.08 2.02 2.38
C LEU A 36 7.71 0.54 2.39
N GLY A 37 8.36 -0.21 1.51
CA GLY A 37 8.24 -1.65 1.45
C GLY A 37 9.38 -2.24 0.62
N TRP A 38 9.64 -3.55 0.81
CA TRP A 38 10.69 -4.25 0.06
C TRP A 38 10.56 -3.99 -1.43
N ASP A 39 9.40 -4.35 -2.00
CA ASP A 39 8.98 -4.09 -3.38
C ASP A 39 7.61 -3.41 -3.37
N ILE A 40 7.62 -2.08 -3.33
CA ILE A 40 6.41 -1.26 -3.21
C ILE A 40 5.52 -1.33 -4.47
N GLN A 41 6.13 -1.58 -5.62
CA GLN A 41 5.49 -1.59 -6.94
C GLN A 41 4.72 -2.88 -7.19
N GLY A 42 5.41 -4.02 -7.23
CA GLY A 42 4.82 -5.27 -7.69
C GLY A 42 4.10 -6.06 -6.61
N ASN A 43 4.59 -6.02 -5.37
CA ASN A 43 4.17 -6.95 -4.30
C ASN A 43 3.60 -6.26 -3.05
N SER A 44 3.23 -4.97 -3.15
CA SER A 44 2.73 -4.18 -2.02
C SER A 44 1.72 -3.12 -2.47
N LEU A 45 1.99 -1.82 -2.25
CA LEU A 45 1.05 -0.74 -2.51
C LEU A 45 0.58 -0.67 -3.96
N GLY A 46 1.45 -0.95 -4.94
CA GLY A 46 1.06 -0.96 -6.35
C GLY A 46 0.04 -2.05 -6.66
N PHE A 47 0.28 -3.27 -6.15
CA PHE A 47 -0.69 -4.37 -6.24
C PHE A 47 -2.03 -3.99 -5.60
N LEU A 48 -2.01 -3.37 -4.41
CA LEU A 48 -3.23 -2.90 -3.75
C LEU A 48 -3.94 -1.82 -4.57
N ALA A 49 -3.20 -0.91 -5.20
CA ALA A 49 -3.78 0.14 -6.04
C ALA A 49 -4.45 -0.42 -7.29
N GLU A 50 -3.80 -1.35 -7.99
CA GLU A 50 -4.38 -2.05 -9.15
C GLU A 50 -5.63 -2.84 -8.74
N ARG A 51 -5.57 -3.52 -7.60
CA ARG A 51 -6.70 -4.30 -7.07
C ARG A 51 -7.87 -3.42 -6.65
N ALA A 52 -7.59 -2.28 -6.02
CA ALA A 52 -8.59 -1.28 -5.66
C ALA A 52 -9.23 -0.63 -6.89
N ALA A 53 -8.45 -0.37 -7.95
CA ALA A 53 -8.96 0.15 -9.20
C ALA A 53 -9.98 -0.81 -9.84
N TYR A 54 -9.74 -2.13 -9.79
CA TYR A 54 -10.71 -3.14 -10.22
C TYR A 54 -12.04 -3.07 -9.43
N LEU A 55 -11.98 -2.67 -8.16
CA LEU A 55 -13.15 -2.43 -7.30
C LEU A 55 -13.70 -0.99 -7.40
N GLN A 56 -13.21 -0.19 -8.36
CA GLN A 56 -13.57 1.22 -8.57
C GLN A 56 -13.23 2.13 -7.38
N ILE A 57 -12.15 1.82 -6.66
CA ILE A 57 -11.64 2.61 -5.54
C ILE A 57 -10.30 3.23 -5.97
N SER A 58 -10.22 4.57 -5.95
CA SER A 58 -8.98 5.29 -6.24
C SER A 58 -8.07 5.33 -4.99
N LEU A 59 -7.43 4.20 -4.67
CA LEU A 59 -6.67 4.02 -3.43
C LEU A 59 -5.59 5.08 -3.21
N LEU A 60 -4.74 5.33 -4.20
CA LEU A 60 -3.63 6.29 -4.07
C LEU A 60 -4.11 7.71 -3.81
N LYS A 61 -5.27 8.07 -4.37
CA LYS A 61 -5.91 9.37 -4.14
C LYS A 61 -6.48 9.45 -2.72
N SER A 62 -7.10 8.38 -2.24
CA SER A 62 -7.67 8.30 -0.88
C SER A 62 -6.61 8.35 0.21
N VAL A 63 -5.41 7.82 -0.04
CA VAL A 63 -4.28 7.82 0.91
C VAL A 63 -3.48 9.14 0.88
N SER A 64 -3.66 9.96 -0.16
CA SER A 64 -2.96 11.24 -0.34
C SER A 64 -3.32 12.27 0.76
N ARG A 65 -2.36 13.15 1.09
CA ARG A 65 -2.59 14.33 1.95
C ARG A 65 -3.08 15.56 1.17
N THR A 66 -3.03 15.53 -0.16
CA THR A 66 -3.42 16.69 -0.98
C THR A 66 -4.94 16.79 -1.10
N LEU A 67 -5.48 17.97 -0.80
CA LEU A 67 -6.87 18.34 -1.07
C LEU A 67 -7.11 18.42 -2.58
N GLY A 68 -7.37 17.28 -3.21
CA GLY A 68 -7.50 17.20 -4.67
C GLY A 68 -8.64 16.33 -5.18
N SER A 69 -9.39 15.65 -4.30
CA SER A 69 -10.68 15.02 -4.60
C SER A 69 -11.17 14.31 -3.36
N ALA A 70 -11.81 15.06 -2.46
CA ALA A 70 -12.72 14.42 -1.52
C ALA A 70 -13.85 13.79 -2.34
N THR A 71 -13.71 12.52 -2.74
CA THR A 71 -14.87 11.66 -2.94
C THR A 71 -15.48 11.50 -1.57
N LYS A 72 -16.32 12.47 -1.19
CA LYS A 72 -17.29 12.25 -0.13
C LYS A 72 -18.01 10.97 -0.51
N PHE A 73 -17.82 9.90 0.25
CA PHE A 73 -18.74 8.77 0.25
C PHE A 73 -20.07 9.30 0.81
N ALA A 74 -20.81 10.03 -0.02
CA ALA A 74 -22.17 10.43 0.24
C ALA A 74 -23.05 9.21 -0.08
N SER A 75 -23.11 8.27 0.86
CA SER A 75 -24.32 7.47 1.02
C SER A 75 -25.40 8.43 1.53
N GLY A 76 -26.46 8.58 0.74
CA GLY A 76 -27.39 9.68 0.85
C GLY A 76 -28.13 9.79 2.18
N ASN A 77 -28.42 11.03 2.55
CA ASN A 77 -29.76 11.44 2.95
C ASN A 77 -29.97 12.89 2.48
N MET A 78 -30.98 13.09 1.63
CA MET A 78 -31.37 14.40 1.10
C MET A 78 -31.80 15.32 2.24
N LYS A 79 -31.30 16.57 2.24
CA LYS A 79 -32.14 17.78 2.34
C LYS A 79 -31.49 18.90 1.53
N GLU A 80 -32.23 19.36 0.52
CA GLU A 80 -31.98 20.60 -0.21
C GLU A 80 -32.24 21.80 0.71
N ASP A 81 -31.38 22.83 0.66
CA ASP A 81 -31.85 24.22 0.61
C ASP A 81 -30.69 25.19 0.24
N ARG A 82 -30.85 25.78 -0.96
CA ARG A 82 -30.65 27.19 -1.38
C ARG A 82 -29.45 28.01 -0.88
N ASP A 83 -28.51 28.28 -1.80
CA ASP A 83 -28.20 29.60 -2.45
C ASP A 83 -26.79 29.52 -3.09
N CYS A 84 -26.62 29.48 -4.42
CA CYS A 84 -26.55 30.57 -5.41
C CYS A 84 -25.48 31.64 -5.06
N ARG A 85 -24.49 32.06 -5.87
CA ARG A 85 -24.21 32.11 -7.31
C ARG A 85 -22.70 32.32 -7.51
N LEU A 86 -22.08 31.59 -8.44
CA LEU A 86 -21.28 32.22 -9.49
C LEU A 86 -21.35 31.32 -10.73
N LYS A 87 -22.24 31.70 -11.64
CA LYS A 87 -22.43 31.06 -12.93
C LYS A 87 -21.31 31.49 -13.88
N ASN A 88 -20.69 30.49 -14.49
CA ASN A 88 -20.42 30.41 -15.93
C ASN A 88 -19.39 31.39 -16.52
N MET A 89 -18.13 30.97 -16.53
CA MET A 89 -17.24 31.13 -17.69
C MET A 89 -16.24 29.97 -17.69
N ILE A 90 -16.63 28.86 -18.32
CA ILE A 90 -15.85 27.92 -19.14
C ILE A 90 -16.92 26.93 -19.65
N GLN A 91 -17.50 27.25 -20.80
CA GLN A 91 -18.36 26.34 -21.55
C GLN A 91 -17.41 25.45 -22.36
N GLY A 92 -17.22 24.20 -21.93
CA GLY A 92 -16.53 23.18 -22.72
C GLY A 92 -15.72 22.18 -21.90
N ASP A 93 -16.39 21.29 -21.17
CA ASP A 93 -16.09 19.84 -21.11
C ASP A 93 -17.02 19.19 -20.07
N MET A 94 -18.09 18.54 -20.52
CA MET A 94 -19.06 17.86 -19.63
C MET A 94 -19.12 16.35 -19.86
N VAL A 95 -18.04 15.74 -20.39
CA VAL A 95 -17.98 14.30 -20.68
C VAL A 95 -16.64 13.62 -20.30
N THR A 96 -15.64 14.32 -19.76
CA THR A 96 -14.30 13.73 -19.59
C THR A 96 -13.95 13.24 -18.17
N ASP A 97 -14.65 13.64 -17.11
CA ASP A 97 -14.20 13.33 -15.74
C ASP A 97 -14.33 11.86 -15.31
N ALA A 98 -15.28 11.10 -15.88
CA ALA A 98 -15.39 9.66 -15.60
C ALA A 98 -14.32 8.84 -16.36
N LEU A 99 -13.84 9.34 -17.50
CA LEU A 99 -12.84 8.66 -18.33
C LEU A 99 -11.40 9.08 -17.99
N ILE A 100 -11.20 10.17 -17.27
CA ILE A 100 -9.88 10.60 -16.79
C ILE A 100 -9.40 9.77 -15.58
N ALA A 101 -10.31 9.15 -14.83
CA ALA A 101 -9.94 8.27 -13.71
C ALA A 101 -9.26 6.96 -14.15
N GLU A 102 -9.53 6.49 -15.37
CA GLU A 102 -8.84 5.33 -15.95
C GLU A 102 -7.40 5.65 -16.39
N ASN A 103 -7.08 6.93 -16.60
CA ASN A 103 -5.76 7.40 -17.05
C ASN A 103 -4.90 7.98 -15.91
N ALA A 104 -5.33 7.86 -14.65
CA ALA A 104 -4.59 8.38 -13.50
C ALA A 104 -3.42 7.48 -13.05
N ILE A 105 -3.25 6.32 -13.68
CA ILE A 105 -1.90 5.74 -13.82
C ILE A 105 -1.24 6.55 -14.95
N ILE A 106 -0.82 7.77 -14.64
CA ILE A 106 0.12 8.48 -15.52
C ILE A 106 1.23 7.47 -15.81
N GLU A 107 1.46 7.17 -17.09
CA GLU A 107 2.57 6.32 -17.50
C GLU A 107 3.88 7.06 -17.24
N ASP A 108 4.24 7.17 -15.96
CA ASP A 108 5.54 7.66 -15.54
C ASP A 108 6.54 6.51 -15.73
N GLU A 109 6.90 6.29 -16.99
CA GLU A 109 7.89 5.30 -17.41
C GLU A 109 9.24 5.55 -16.71
N TRP A 110 9.59 6.81 -16.49
CA TRP A 110 10.77 7.19 -15.73
C TRP A 110 10.65 6.82 -14.25
N GLY A 111 9.51 7.13 -13.61
CA GLY A 111 9.21 6.73 -12.24
C GLY A 111 9.23 5.21 -12.05
N ARG A 112 8.68 4.44 -13.00
CA ARG A 112 8.72 2.96 -12.97
C ARG A 112 10.15 2.42 -13.06
N THR A 113 10.98 3.01 -13.91
CA THR A 113 12.33 2.51 -14.19
C THR A 113 13.40 3.03 -13.23
N HIS A 114 13.22 4.20 -12.61
CA HIS A 114 14.24 4.87 -11.77
C HIS A 114 13.83 5.08 -10.30
N MET A 115 12.53 5.09 -9.95
CA MET A 115 12.03 5.32 -8.59
C MET A 115 10.99 4.27 -8.14
N SER A 116 10.13 4.60 -7.16
CA SER A 116 9.02 3.74 -6.76
C SER A 116 7.87 3.71 -7.78
N GLY A 117 7.86 4.56 -8.82
CA GLY A 117 6.82 4.61 -9.87
C GLY A 117 5.38 4.74 -9.39
N ILE A 118 5.19 4.95 -8.09
CA ILE A 118 3.92 5.13 -7.40
C ILE A 118 4.04 6.45 -6.67
N HIS A 119 3.12 7.35 -6.95
CA HIS A 119 3.06 8.64 -6.31
C HIS A 119 1.83 8.74 -5.41
N VAL A 120 2.05 9.16 -4.17
CA VAL A 120 0.99 9.51 -3.21
C VAL A 120 1.21 10.95 -2.80
N GLY A 121 0.27 11.83 -3.13
CA GLY A 121 0.42 13.26 -2.89
C GLY A 121 0.68 13.57 -1.41
N GLY A 122 1.74 14.35 -1.14
CA GLY A 122 2.13 14.74 0.21
C GLY A 122 2.74 13.63 1.08
N ARG A 123 3.04 12.45 0.52
CA ARG A 123 3.79 11.37 1.19
C ARG A 123 4.98 10.95 0.33
N ILE A 124 6.06 10.50 0.96
CA ILE A 124 7.23 9.97 0.27
C ILE A 124 7.05 8.45 0.13
N VAL A 125 7.14 7.92 -1.08
CA VAL A 125 7.01 6.48 -1.35
C VAL A 125 8.37 5.90 -1.72
N LEU A 126 8.89 4.98 -0.91
CA LEU A 126 10.21 4.38 -1.07
C LEU A 126 10.10 2.90 -1.45
N ASN A 127 10.88 2.51 -2.46
CA ASN A 127 11.07 1.11 -2.85
C ASN A 127 12.42 0.63 -2.32
N LEU A 128 12.41 -0.20 -1.28
CA LEU A 128 13.59 -0.48 -0.48
C LEU A 128 14.64 -1.31 -1.24
N TRP A 129 14.25 -2.30 -2.04
CA TRP A 129 15.24 -3.09 -2.80
C TRP A 129 16.02 -2.22 -3.79
N ARG A 130 15.41 -1.13 -4.29
CA ARG A 130 16.06 -0.18 -5.21
C ARG A 130 17.10 0.68 -4.50
N ILE A 131 16.75 1.19 -3.31
CA ILE A 131 17.66 1.95 -2.45
C ILE A 131 18.84 1.06 -2.06
N LEU A 132 18.56 -0.15 -1.60
CA LEU A 132 19.63 -1.09 -1.21
C LEU A 132 20.52 -1.51 -2.38
N ARG A 133 20.03 -1.42 -3.62
CA ARG A 133 20.84 -1.67 -4.82
C ARG A 133 21.83 -0.54 -5.12
N SER A 134 21.57 0.70 -4.69
CA SER A 134 22.57 1.77 -4.76
C SER A 134 23.58 1.69 -3.63
N GLU A 135 23.15 1.26 -2.43
CA GLU A 135 24.01 1.20 -1.25
C GLU A 135 24.88 -0.05 -1.16
N LEU A 136 24.34 -1.21 -1.52
CA LEU A 136 25.01 -2.50 -1.36
C LEU A 136 25.47 -3.05 -2.71
N ARG A 137 26.61 -3.74 -2.73
CA ARG A 137 27.16 -4.40 -3.92
C ARG A 137 26.99 -5.92 -3.82
N LEU A 138 25.74 -6.38 -3.87
CA LEU A 138 25.38 -7.79 -3.82
C LEU A 138 25.11 -8.36 -5.21
N THR A 139 25.24 -9.69 -5.36
CA THR A 139 24.87 -10.41 -6.58
C THR A 139 23.37 -10.65 -6.69
N MET A 140 22.70 -10.88 -5.56
CA MET A 140 21.25 -11.05 -5.47
C MET A 140 20.67 -10.09 -4.43
N TYR A 141 19.55 -9.44 -4.78
CA TYR A 141 18.82 -8.51 -3.92
C TYR A 141 17.46 -9.08 -3.56
N THR A 142 17.41 -10.36 -3.17
CA THR A 142 16.22 -10.88 -2.48
C THR A 142 16.28 -10.45 -1.02
N LEU A 143 15.13 -10.28 -0.37
CA LEU A 143 15.11 -9.86 1.04
C LEU A 143 15.92 -10.80 1.92
N GLU A 144 15.92 -12.11 1.63
CA GLU A 144 16.69 -13.12 2.36
C GLU A 144 18.19 -12.89 2.21
N ALA A 145 18.66 -12.66 0.98
CA ALA A 145 20.08 -12.45 0.72
C ALA A 145 20.57 -11.15 1.36
N VAL A 146 19.77 -10.08 1.29
CA VAL A 146 20.12 -8.81 1.93
C VAL A 146 20.06 -8.90 3.45
N SER A 147 19.06 -9.59 4.01
CA SER A 147 18.99 -9.79 5.46
C SER A 147 20.18 -10.61 5.98
N GLU A 148 20.64 -11.61 5.23
CA GLU A 148 21.87 -12.34 5.58
C GLU A 148 23.11 -11.44 5.51
N ALA A 149 23.20 -10.58 4.49
CA ALA A 149 24.34 -9.69 4.31
C ALA A 149 24.41 -8.57 5.36
N VAL A 150 23.27 -7.96 5.72
CA VAL A 150 23.18 -6.79 6.61
C VAL A 150 23.00 -7.22 8.06
N LEU A 151 21.95 -8.01 8.35
CA LEU A 151 21.59 -8.40 9.72
C LEU A 151 22.36 -9.62 10.22
N ARG A 152 23.12 -10.30 9.36
CA ARG A 152 23.76 -11.60 9.63
C ARG A 152 22.77 -12.68 10.08
N GLN A 153 21.51 -12.55 9.65
CA GLN A 153 20.43 -13.45 10.01
C GLN A 153 19.90 -14.18 8.77
N LYS A 154 19.83 -15.51 8.85
CA LYS A 154 19.18 -16.33 7.82
C LYS A 154 17.67 -16.37 8.08
N ILE A 155 16.90 -15.98 7.06
CA ILE A 155 15.44 -16.01 7.10
C ILE A 155 14.92 -17.03 6.08
N PRO A 156 13.92 -17.86 6.45
CA PRO A 156 13.35 -18.83 5.53
C PRO A 156 12.53 -18.13 4.45
N TYR A 157 12.73 -18.54 3.20
CA TYR A 157 11.81 -18.22 2.11
C TYR A 157 10.69 -19.25 2.05
N ILE A 158 9.45 -18.80 2.25
CA ILE A 158 8.25 -19.63 2.11
C ILE A 158 7.50 -19.22 0.85
N SER A 159 7.28 -20.18 -0.06
CA SER A 159 6.58 -19.92 -1.32
C SER A 159 5.13 -19.46 -1.11
N CYS A 160 4.65 -18.57 -1.98
CA CYS A 160 3.28 -18.05 -1.91
C CYS A 160 2.21 -19.15 -1.95
N LYS A 161 2.45 -20.25 -2.68
CA LYS A 161 1.54 -21.40 -2.73
C LYS A 161 1.30 -22.02 -1.33
N ILE A 162 2.36 -22.13 -0.53
CA ILE A 162 2.28 -22.66 0.83
C ILE A 162 1.57 -21.66 1.74
N LEU A 163 1.88 -20.37 1.61
CA LEU A 163 1.23 -19.31 2.39
C LEU A 163 -0.28 -19.27 2.15
N THR A 164 -0.71 -19.33 0.89
CA THR A 164 -2.14 -19.41 0.54
C THR A 164 -2.77 -20.65 1.17
N ARG A 165 -2.13 -21.82 1.09
CA ARG A 165 -2.64 -23.03 1.74
C ARG A 165 -2.79 -22.85 3.25
N TRP A 166 -1.80 -22.26 3.92
CA TRP A 166 -1.86 -22.01 5.36
C TRP A 166 -2.97 -21.04 5.74
N PHE A 167 -3.16 -19.98 4.96
CA PHE A 167 -4.22 -19.00 5.20
C PHE A 167 -5.62 -19.57 4.92
N SER A 168 -5.77 -20.38 3.87
CA SER A 168 -7.05 -21.02 3.48
C SER A 168 -7.43 -22.22 4.35
N SER A 169 -6.51 -22.79 5.12
CA SER A 169 -6.79 -23.89 6.06
C SER A 169 -7.76 -23.51 7.20
N GLY A 170 -8.18 -22.25 7.29
CA GLY A 170 -9.15 -21.77 8.27
C GLY A 170 -8.52 -21.21 9.55
N PRO A 171 -9.34 -20.75 10.51
CA PRO A 171 -8.88 -20.14 11.74
C PRO A 171 -8.11 -21.18 12.58
N GLY A 172 -6.84 -20.90 12.83
CA GLY A 172 -5.96 -21.77 13.61
C GLY A 172 -4.49 -21.43 13.48
N MET A 173 -3.64 -22.31 14.00
CA MET A 173 -2.18 -22.12 14.05
C MET A 173 -1.54 -21.93 12.66
N ALA A 174 -2.12 -22.51 11.60
CA ALA A 174 -1.62 -22.35 10.24
C ALA A 174 -1.84 -20.92 9.71
N GLN A 175 -3.05 -20.36 9.88
CA GLN A 175 -3.33 -18.99 9.51
C GLN A 175 -2.48 -18.01 10.33
N LEU A 176 -2.37 -18.25 11.65
CA LEU A 176 -1.54 -17.43 12.53
C LEU A 176 -0.08 -17.42 12.07
N ARG A 177 0.47 -18.59 11.71
CA ARG A 177 1.84 -18.73 11.18
C ARG A 177 2.03 -17.95 9.88
N CYS A 178 1.04 -17.96 8.98
CA CYS A 178 1.08 -17.18 7.76
C CYS A 178 1.15 -15.67 8.06
N ILE A 179 0.30 -15.19 8.98
CA ILE A 179 0.29 -13.79 9.39
C ILE A 179 1.62 -13.39 10.04
N GLN A 180 2.13 -14.21 10.97
CA GLN A 180 3.43 -13.99 11.61
C GLN A 180 4.57 -13.91 10.60
N TYR A 181 4.56 -14.77 9.58
CA TYR A 181 5.55 -14.73 8.52
C TYR A 181 5.50 -13.39 7.76
N VAL A 182 4.32 -12.94 7.33
CA VAL A 182 4.17 -11.67 6.60
C VAL A 182 4.55 -10.46 7.47
N VAL A 183 4.14 -10.44 8.73
CA VAL A 183 4.50 -9.38 9.70
C VAL A 183 6.02 -9.37 9.93
N GLY A 184 6.64 -10.54 10.12
CA GLY A 184 8.09 -10.66 10.26
C GLY A 184 8.83 -10.09 9.05
N ARG A 185 8.33 -10.33 7.83
CA ARG A 185 8.92 -9.73 6.62
C ARG A 185 8.77 -8.22 6.55
N ALA A 186 7.63 -7.67 6.97
CA ALA A 186 7.45 -6.22 7.03
C ALA A 186 8.41 -5.58 8.05
N ARG A 187 8.60 -6.24 9.21
CA ARG A 187 9.53 -5.79 10.25
C ARG A 187 10.99 -5.79 9.78
N LEU A 188 11.41 -6.82 9.05
CA LEU A 188 12.76 -6.91 8.49
C LEU A 188 13.12 -5.69 7.61
N ASN A 189 12.16 -5.11 6.90
CA ASN A 189 12.42 -3.91 6.10
C ASN A 189 12.90 -2.74 6.99
N LEU A 190 12.29 -2.57 8.16
CA LEU A 190 12.66 -1.52 9.12
C LEU A 190 13.99 -1.86 9.81
N GLU A 191 14.20 -3.12 10.20
CA GLU A 191 15.44 -3.57 10.83
C GLU A 191 16.66 -3.39 9.91
N ILE A 192 16.49 -3.65 8.61
CA ILE A 192 17.54 -3.40 7.60
C ILE A 192 17.87 -1.92 7.48
N MET A 193 16.84 -1.05 7.46
CA MET A 193 17.06 0.40 7.38
C MET A 193 17.77 0.94 8.63
N ASP A 194 17.33 0.52 9.81
CA ASP A 194 17.93 0.90 11.09
C ASP A 194 19.41 0.48 11.20
N GLN A 195 19.77 -0.72 10.72
CA GLN A 195 21.16 -1.17 10.70
C GLN A 195 22.05 -0.44 9.69
N LEU A 196 21.46 0.14 8.64
CA LEU A 196 22.17 0.91 7.62
C LEU A 196 22.15 2.42 7.90
N ASP A 197 21.51 2.84 9.01
CA ASP A 197 21.35 4.24 9.41
C ASP A 197 20.75 5.12 8.29
N MET A 198 19.70 4.59 7.65
CA MET A 198 18.96 5.22 6.53
C MET A 198 17.58 5.74 6.94
#